data_AF-A0A6F8SQQ1-F1
#
_entry.id   AF-A0A6F8SQQ1-F1
#
_cell.length_a   1.000
_cell.length_b   1.000
_cell.length_c   1.000
_cell.angle_alpha   90.00
_cell.angle_beta   90.00
_cell.angle_gamma   90.00
#
_symmetry.space_group_name_H-M   'P 1'
#
loop_
_entity.id
_entity.type
_entity.pdbx_description
1 polymer ?
#
loop_
_entity_poly.entity_id
_entity_poly.type
_entity_poly.pdbx_seq_one_letter_code
_entity_poly.pdbx_strand_id
1 'polypeptide(L)'
;MTDRTQTPTTLLEGALERYRAGFDPALIELPERAVFPHLIPAQPGTARKSRITGLLLGRPAPKFVRRGRRIRYRLADVLEWLRAGDAVGSIAEENVKRREVA
;
A
#
# COMPACT_ATOMS: atom_id res chain seq x y z
N MET A 1 -8.28 11.27 -19.48
CA MET A 1 -6.85 11.65 -19.59
C MET A 1 -6.29 11.81 -18.18
N THR A 2 -5.36 10.97 -17.71
CA THR A 2 -4.60 11.28 -16.49
C THR A 2 -3.47 12.21 -16.88
N ASP A 3 -3.57 13.46 -16.45
CA ASP A 3 -2.60 14.51 -16.72
C ASP A 3 -1.20 14.08 -16.23
N ARG A 4 -0.21 14.11 -17.12
CA ARG A 4 1.16 13.65 -16.81
C ARG A 4 1.87 14.62 -15.85
N THR A 5 1.31 15.80 -15.63
CA THR A 5 1.83 16.88 -14.79
C THR A 5 1.55 16.70 -13.30
N GLN A 6 0.55 15.89 -12.91
CA GLN A 6 0.21 15.77 -11.50
C GLN A 6 1.33 15.06 -10.72
N THR A 7 1.81 15.72 -9.67
CA THR A 7 2.80 15.15 -8.76
C THR A 7 2.21 13.94 -8.02
N PRO A 8 3.05 12.98 -7.59
CA PRO A 8 2.57 11.85 -6.80
C PRO A 8 1.78 12.26 -5.54
N THR A 9 2.23 13.32 -4.87
CA THR A 9 1.59 13.87 -3.67
C THR A 9 0.19 14.41 -3.96
N THR A 10 0.03 15.20 -5.03
CA THR A 10 -1.29 15.73 -5.43
C THR A 10 -2.30 14.62 -5.75
N LEU A 11 -1.83 13.53 -6.38
CA LEU A 11 -2.68 12.36 -6.66
C LEU A 11 -3.12 11.65 -5.38
N LEU A 12 -2.23 11.58 -4.38
CA LEU A 12 -2.54 11.03 -3.07
C LEU A 12 -3.52 11.91 -2.30
N GLU A 13 -3.27 13.22 -2.25
CA GLU A 13 -4.15 14.20 -1.59
C GLU A 13 -5.58 14.10 -2.14
N GLY A 14 -5.75 14.15 -3.45
CA GLY A 14 -7.09 14.04 -4.07
C GLY A 14 -7.76 12.69 -3.82
N ALA A 15 -7.00 11.60 -3.62
CA ALA A 15 -7.58 10.32 -3.21
C ALA A 15 -8.05 10.34 -1.76
N LEU A 16 -7.27 10.93 -0.85
CA LEU A 16 -7.63 11.08 0.55
C LEU A 16 -8.81 12.04 0.74
N GLU A 17 -8.91 13.09 -0.06
CA GLU A 17 -10.07 13.98 -0.09
C GLU A 17 -11.35 13.25 -0.48
N ARG A 18 -11.33 12.45 -1.56
CA ARG A 18 -12.49 11.62 -1.93
C ARG A 18 -12.85 10.63 -0.83
N TYR A 19 -11.86 10.00 -0.21
CA TYR A 19 -12.10 9.09 0.91
C TYR A 19 -12.77 9.81 2.09
N ARG A 20 -12.30 11.00 2.47
CA ARG A 20 -12.92 11.84 3.52
C ARG A 20 -14.32 12.29 3.15
N ALA A 21 -14.59 12.50 1.86
CA ALA A 21 -15.92 12.82 1.35
C ALA A 21 -16.89 11.61 1.29
N GLY A 22 -16.48 10.43 1.79
CA GLY A 22 -17.34 9.25 1.89
C GLY A 22 -17.39 8.37 0.64
N PHE A 23 -16.52 8.60 -0.34
CA PHE A 23 -16.41 7.70 -1.48
C PHE A 23 -15.84 6.34 -1.06
N ASP A 24 -16.38 5.26 -1.63
CA ASP A 24 -15.92 3.90 -1.35
C ASP A 24 -14.42 3.74 -1.70
N PRO A 25 -13.55 3.41 -0.73
CA PRO A 25 -12.11 3.24 -0.97
C PRO A 25 -11.78 2.08 -1.91
N ALA A 26 -12.69 1.13 -2.16
CA ALA A 26 -12.49 0.07 -3.14
C ALA A 26 -12.55 0.58 -4.60
N LEU A 27 -13.18 1.74 -4.81
CA LEU A 27 -13.30 2.39 -6.13
C LEU A 27 -12.21 3.45 -6.38
N ILE A 28 -11.45 3.82 -5.35
CA ILE A 28 -10.37 4.81 -5.46
C ILE A 28 -9.06 4.09 -5.83
N GLU A 29 -8.67 4.17 -7.11
CA GLU A 29 -7.42 3.58 -7.62
C GLU A 29 -6.26 4.59 -7.69
N LEU A 30 -5.15 4.29 -7.01
CA LEU A 30 -3.92 5.06 -7.00
C LEU A 30 -2.85 4.43 -7.91
N PRO A 31 -2.02 5.24 -8.62
CA PRO A 31 -0.81 4.72 -9.26
C PRO A 31 0.23 4.31 -8.21
N GLU A 32 1.11 3.37 -8.59
CA GLU A 32 2.26 2.96 -7.77
C GLU A 32 3.04 4.13 -7.19
N ARG A 33 3.36 5.16 -7.99
CA ARG A 33 4.12 6.33 -7.56
C ARG A 33 3.46 7.14 -6.44
N ALA A 34 2.13 7.11 -6.33
CA ALA A 34 1.40 7.82 -5.27
C ALA A 34 1.30 7.00 -3.98
N VAL A 35 1.43 5.67 -4.08
CA VAL A 35 1.42 4.76 -2.92
C VAL A 35 2.81 4.61 -2.33
N PHE A 36 3.82 4.45 -3.18
CA PHE A 36 5.20 4.23 -2.78
C PHE A 36 6.06 5.46 -3.16
N PRO A 37 6.82 6.06 -2.22
CA PRO A 37 7.00 5.68 -0.82
C PRO A 37 6.02 6.35 0.16
N HIS A 38 5.01 7.09 -0.33
CA HIS A 38 4.24 8.05 0.47
C HIS A 38 3.27 7.43 1.49
N LEU A 39 2.58 6.34 1.12
CA LEU A 39 1.68 5.60 2.03
C LEU A 39 2.39 4.37 2.60
N ILE A 40 3.11 3.64 1.74
CA ILE A 40 3.89 2.48 2.15
C ILE A 40 5.36 2.86 2.03
N PRO A 41 6.14 2.81 3.13
CA PRO A 41 7.53 3.25 3.17
C PRO A 41 8.47 2.22 2.51
N ALA A 42 8.23 1.91 1.25
CA ALA A 42 9.09 1.06 0.43
C ALA A 42 9.42 1.78 -0.88
N GLN A 43 10.68 1.66 -1.31
CA GLN A 43 11.13 2.25 -2.56
C GLN A 43 10.41 1.61 -3.77
N PRO A 44 10.21 2.33 -4.88
CA PRO A 44 9.51 1.79 -6.06
C PRO A 44 10.11 0.49 -6.61
N GLY A 45 11.44 0.32 -6.55
CA GLY A 45 12.11 -0.94 -6.92
C GLY A 45 11.66 -2.12 -6.05
N THR A 46 11.54 -1.90 -4.74
CA THR A 46 11.04 -2.87 -3.78
C THR A 46 9.57 -3.20 -4.02
N ALA A 47 8.74 -2.20 -4.31
CA ALA A 47 7.34 -2.40 -4.68
C ALA A 47 7.18 -3.22 -5.98
N ARG A 48 8.07 -3.00 -6.96
CA ARG A 48 8.10 -3.84 -8.17
C ARG A 48 8.48 -5.29 -7.84
N LYS A 49 9.52 -5.49 -7.02
CA LYS A 49 9.97 -6.82 -6.61
C LYS A 49 8.89 -7.56 -5.83
N SER A 50 8.18 -6.88 -4.93
CA SER A 50 7.14 -7.50 -4.10
C SER A 50 5.97 -8.05 -4.90
N ARG A 51 5.62 -7.44 -6.04
CA ARG A 51 4.60 -7.99 -6.95
C ARG A 51 5.02 -9.28 -7.64
N ILE A 52 6.31 -9.51 -7.79
CA ILE A 52 6.86 -10.73 -8.40
C ILE A 52 6.99 -11.82 -7.34
N THR A 53 7.47 -11.46 -6.15
CA THR A 53 7.72 -12.42 -5.06
C THR A 53 6.49 -12.71 -4.20
N GLY A 54 5.44 -11.88 -4.29
CA GLY A 54 4.27 -11.95 -3.41
C GLY A 54 4.52 -11.43 -1.99
N LEU A 55 5.71 -10.89 -1.70
CA LEU A 55 6.12 -10.48 -0.36
C LEU A 55 6.60 -9.03 -0.34
N LEU A 56 6.13 -8.25 0.63
CA LEU A 56 6.56 -6.90 0.91
C LEU A 56 6.87 -6.75 2.40
N LEU A 57 8.09 -6.33 2.73
CA LEU A 57 8.53 -6.13 4.13
C LEU A 57 8.27 -7.36 5.03
N GLY A 58 8.52 -8.57 4.52
CA GLY A 58 8.40 -9.81 5.29
C GLY A 58 6.98 -10.39 5.39
N ARG A 59 5.97 -9.76 4.79
CA ARG A 59 4.57 -10.22 4.81
C ARG A 59 3.94 -10.24 3.42
N PRO A 60 2.77 -10.87 3.21
CA PRO A 60 2.10 -10.88 1.92
C PRO A 60 1.96 -9.46 1.34
N ALA A 61 2.32 -9.27 0.07
CA ALA A 61 2.28 -7.97 -0.58
C ALA A 61 0.84 -7.46 -0.72
N PRO A 62 0.61 -6.13 -0.70
CA PRO A 62 -0.72 -5.57 -0.92
C PRO A 62 -1.23 -5.95 -2.31
N LYS A 63 -2.53 -6.25 -2.39
CA LYS A 63 -3.21 -6.53 -3.66
C LYS A 63 -3.09 -5.34 -4.60
N PHE A 64 -2.97 -5.62 -5.89
CA PHE A 64 -2.93 -4.61 -6.93
C PHE A 64 -3.87 -4.98 -8.08
N VAL A 65 -4.32 -3.97 -8.80
CA VAL A 65 -5.14 -4.11 -10.00
C VAL A 65 -4.27 -3.85 -11.22
N ARG A 66 -4.19 -4.83 -12.12
CA ARG A 66 -3.50 -4.69 -13.39
C ARG A 66 -4.43 -4.09 -14.44
N ARG A 67 -4.11 -2.89 -14.92
CA ARG A 67 -4.81 -2.20 -16.02
C ARG A 67 -3.88 -2.14 -17.23
N GLY A 68 -3.85 -3.23 -18.00
CA GLY A 68 -2.92 -3.43 -19.11
C GLY A 68 -1.46 -3.41 -18.65
N ARG A 69 -0.71 -2.39 -19.09
CA ARG A 69 0.69 -2.15 -18.67
C ARG A 69 0.82 -1.38 -17.36
N ARG A 70 -0.28 -0.84 -16.82
CA ARG A 70 -0.27 -0.02 -15.60
C ARG A 70 -0.66 -0.85 -14.38
N ILE A 71 0.02 -0.59 -13.27
CA ILE A 71 -0.31 -1.14 -11.96
C ILE A 71 -1.02 -0.06 -11.15
N ARG A 72 -2.14 -0.44 -10.55
CA ARG A 72 -2.94 0.40 -9.65
C ARG A 72 -3.11 -0.31 -8.32
N TYR A 73 -3.30 0.47 -7.28
CA TYR A 73 -3.63 -0.03 -5.95
C TYR A 73 -4.94 0.62 -5.54
N ARG A 74 -5.93 -0.18 -5.12
CA ARG A 74 -7.14 0.38 -4.52
C ARG A 74 -6.77 0.92 -3.15
N LEU A 75 -7.35 2.04 -2.78
CA LEU A 75 -7.11 2.63 -1.46
C LEU A 75 -7.54 1.65 -0.36
N ALA A 76 -8.64 0.91 -0.54
CA ALA A 76 -9.08 -0.12 0.39
C ALA A 76 -8.00 -1.19 0.67
N ASP A 77 -7.42 -1.77 -0.37
CA ASP A 77 -6.38 -2.82 -0.25
C ASP A 77 -5.12 -2.27 0.44
N VAL A 78 -4.74 -1.02 0.15
CA VAL A 78 -3.60 -0.36 0.80
C VAL A 78 -3.86 -0.13 2.27
N LEU A 79 -5.04 0.41 2.62
CA LEU A 79 -5.42 0.67 4.01
C LEU A 79 -5.56 -0.64 4.81
N GLU A 80 -6.13 -1.67 4.20
CA GLU A 80 -6.22 -3.01 4.80
C GLU A 80 -4.83 -3.57 5.08
N TRP A 81 -3.92 -3.50 4.10
CA TRP A 81 -2.54 -3.96 4.28
C TRP A 81 -1.81 -3.16 5.38
N LEU A 82 -1.99 -1.84 5.45
CA LEU A 82 -1.42 -1.01 6.51
C LEU A 82 -1.96 -1.41 7.89
N ARG A 83 -3.27 -1.63 8.01
CA ARG A 83 -3.92 -2.08 9.26
C ARG A 83 -3.52 -3.49 9.68
N ALA A 84 -3.29 -4.38 8.72
CA ALA A 84 -2.81 -5.73 8.96
C ALA A 84 -1.31 -5.77 9.36
N GLY A 85 -0.65 -4.62 9.49
CA GLY A 85 0.70 -4.55 10.03
C GLY A 85 0.65 -4.89 11.51
N ASP A 86 1.50 -5.81 11.95
CA ASP A 86 1.60 -6.11 13.38
C ASP A 86 2.03 -4.85 14.13
N ALA A 87 1.13 -4.33 14.96
CA ALA A 87 1.49 -3.37 15.98
C ALA A 87 2.19 -4.13 17.12
N VAL A 88 3.50 -4.18 17.07
CA VAL A 88 4.33 -4.69 18.16
C VAL A 88 4.76 -3.50 19.01
N GLY A 89 4.52 -3.55 20.32
CA GLY A 89 4.98 -2.50 21.24
C GLY A 89 6.51 -2.51 21.37
N SER A 90 7.11 -3.70 21.27
CA SER A 90 8.56 -3.88 21.16
C SER A 90 8.97 -5.15 20.41
N ILE A 91 10.24 -5.20 19.99
CA ILE A 91 10.85 -6.41 19.41
C ILE A 91 10.94 -7.55 20.44
N ALA A 92 10.99 -7.23 21.74
CA ALA A 92 10.96 -8.24 22.80
C ALA A 92 9.59 -8.96 22.83
N GLU A 93 8.50 -8.19 22.78
CA GLU A 93 7.14 -8.73 22.70
C GLU A 93 6.92 -9.57 21.44
N GLU A 94 7.42 -9.10 20.28
CA GLU A 94 7.33 -9.85 19.03
C GLU A 94 8.03 -11.22 19.14
N ASN A 95 9.23 -11.26 19.71
CA ASN A 95 10.00 -12.50 19.88
C ASN A 95 9.35 -13.47 20.88
N VAL A 96 8.74 -12.96 21.96
CA VAL A 96 7.97 -13.80 22.90
C VAL A 96 6.78 -14.41 22.18
N LYS A 97 5.99 -13.58 21.48
CA LYS A 97 4.82 -14.04 20.73
C LYS A 97 5.23 -15.10 19.69
N ARG A 98 6.31 -14.88 18.93
CA ARG A 98 6.84 -15.87 17.96
C ARG A 98 7.24 -17.21 18.61
N ARG A 99 7.71 -17.21 19.85
CA ARG A 99 8.08 -18.44 20.58
C ARG A 99 6.87 -19.19 21.13
N GLU A 100 5.77 -18.50 21.43
CA GLU A 100 4.55 -19.11 21.95
C GLU A 100 3.69 -19.78 20.85
N VAL A 101 3.83 -19.36 19.59
CA VAL A 101 3.18 -19.99 18.42
C VAL A 101 4.04 -21.04 17.71
N ALA A 102 5.28 -21.27 18.17
CA ALA A 102 6.21 -22.26 17.63
C ALA A 102 6.19 -23.55 18.47
#